data_AF-A0A8S3H467-F1
#
_entry.id   AF-A0A8S3H467-F1
#
_cell.length_a   1.000
_cell.length_b   1.000
_cell.length_c   1.000
_cell.angle_alpha   90.00
_cell.angle_beta   90.00
_cell.angle_gamma   90.00
#
_symmetry.space_group_name_H-M   'P 1'
#
loop_
_entity.id
_entity.type
_entity.pdbx_description
1 polymer ?
#
loop_
_entity_poly.entity_id
_entity_poly.type
_entity_poly.pdbx_seq_one_letter_code
_entity_poly.pdbx_strand_id
1 'polypeptide(L)'
;QKDILVIELVDLIFQICHVVLGLRPSSQQDEFNIADHFLRREKRPFNESETVSNRATSKPGSSWFLISMDWWCKLELQCSSSIANSNELKTKANSSIKSNKIDNRFELGDIDNSSLVEKTISNDCVQLKPGLRRGIHFEMIPELLWIFLRKYYRCIGPIVCRKVIYRKNLNKPELDLYPLIIKIYCNRTLSTQQIEAIAANKNNSNSSNSTHFAYPLLNFVSASMFGSTSAPTSVAINTPRHYLACSYFVSQYQTVRSLAEELSIKFGKPLDEIRLWTRPNEVSNRLRIA
;
A
#
# COMPACT_ATOMS: atom_id res chain seq x y z
N GLN A 1 48.11 9.24 5.50
CA GLN A 1 47.07 8.33 4.99
C GLN A 1 46.20 7.99 6.19
N LYS A 2 45.14 8.79 6.49
CA LYS A 2 44.15 8.34 7.48
C LYS A 2 43.50 7.11 6.86
N ASP A 3 43.53 5.99 7.57
CA ASP A 3 43.10 4.70 7.05
C ASP A 3 41.68 4.81 6.49
N ILE A 4 41.53 4.54 5.19
CA ILE A 4 40.24 4.63 4.46
C ILE A 4 39.16 3.84 5.18
N LEU A 5 39.54 2.70 5.76
CA LEU A 5 38.66 1.85 6.57
C LEU A 5 38.12 2.55 7.82
N VAL A 6 38.92 3.39 8.46
CA VAL A 6 38.48 4.15 9.64
C VAL A 6 37.44 5.19 9.22
N ILE A 7 37.62 5.84 8.06
CA ILE A 7 36.64 6.80 7.52
C ILE A 7 35.33 6.07 7.20
N GLU A 8 35.38 4.95 6.47
CA GLU A 8 34.19 4.16 6.14
C GLU A 8 33.46 3.64 7.39
N LEU A 9 34.20 3.23 8.42
CA LEU A 9 33.62 2.77 9.68
C LEU A 9 32.93 3.92 10.43
N VAL A 10 33.56 5.09 10.51
CA VAL A 10 32.97 6.28 11.16
C VAL A 10 31.72 6.72 10.43
N ASP A 11 31.74 6.76 9.09
CA ASP A 11 30.58 7.08 8.26
C ASP A 11 29.43 6.08 8.49
N LEU A 12 29.76 4.80 8.63
CA LEU A 12 28.79 3.75 8.94
C LEU A 12 28.16 3.95 10.32
N ILE A 13 28.97 4.19 11.36
CA ILE A 13 28.49 4.44 12.72
C ILE A 13 27.58 5.67 12.73
N PHE A 14 28.02 6.75 12.09
CA PHE A 14 27.26 7.98 11.97
C PHE A 14 25.90 7.74 11.32
N GLN A 15 25.83 6.97 10.23
CA GLN A 15 24.57 6.62 9.59
C GLN A 15 23.66 5.77 10.49
N ILE A 16 24.21 4.79 11.21
CA ILE A 16 23.43 3.93 12.13
C ILE A 16 22.84 4.77 13.27
N CYS A 17 23.60 5.69 13.85
CA CYS A 17 23.11 6.58 14.91
C CYS A 17 21.88 7.39 14.47
N HIS A 18 21.85 7.87 13.24
CA HIS A 18 20.74 8.72 12.78
C HIS A 18 19.56 7.90 12.27
N VAL A 19 19.79 6.87 11.44
CA VAL A 19 18.70 6.10 10.83
C VAL A 19 18.12 5.06 11.80
N VAL A 20 18.97 4.36 12.57
CA VAL A 20 18.52 3.27 13.46
C VAL A 20 18.11 3.82 14.83
N LEU A 21 18.90 4.73 15.42
CA LEU A 21 18.55 5.33 16.72
C LEU A 21 17.62 6.55 16.57
N GLY A 22 17.36 7.00 15.34
CA GLY A 22 16.44 8.10 15.06
C GLY A 22 16.91 9.42 15.65
N LEU A 23 18.23 9.66 15.67
CA LEU A 23 18.80 10.97 16.04
C LEU A 23 18.64 11.94 14.87
N ARG A 24 18.34 13.20 15.18
CA ARG A 24 18.21 14.23 14.16
C ARG A 24 19.59 14.75 13.77
N PRO A 25 19.98 14.72 12.49
CA PRO A 25 21.23 15.33 12.05
C PRO A 25 21.25 16.84 12.30
N SER A 26 22.44 17.39 12.52
CA SER A 26 22.63 18.80 12.84
C SER A 26 22.38 19.74 11.66
N SER A 27 22.54 19.24 10.43
CA SER A 27 22.32 20.00 9.20
C SER A 27 21.47 19.21 8.20
N GLN A 28 20.71 19.90 7.35
CA GLN A 28 19.94 19.27 6.27
C GLN A 28 20.84 18.53 5.27
N GLN A 29 22.07 19.02 5.05
CA GLN A 29 23.04 18.32 4.22
C GLN A 29 23.40 16.96 4.82
N ASP A 30 23.61 16.88 6.13
CA ASP A 30 23.84 15.61 6.81
C ASP A 30 22.62 14.71 6.69
N GLU A 31 21.40 15.26 6.79
CA GLU A 31 20.15 14.50 6.59
C GLU A 31 20.12 13.82 5.21
N PHE A 32 20.40 14.54 4.13
CA PHE A 32 20.45 13.96 2.79
C PHE A 32 21.63 13.01 2.60
N ASN A 33 22.83 13.37 3.06
CA ASN A 33 24.00 12.51 2.97
C ASN A 33 23.75 11.17 3.68
N ILE A 34 23.17 11.19 4.88
CA ILE A 34 22.81 9.97 5.62
C ILE A 34 21.79 9.17 4.82
N ALA A 35 20.73 9.82 4.31
CA ALA A 35 19.68 9.17 3.55
C ALA A 35 20.23 8.52 2.27
N ASP A 36 20.99 9.25 1.46
CA ASP A 36 21.58 8.80 0.20
C ASP A 36 22.59 7.66 0.42
N HIS A 37 23.52 7.79 1.37
CA HIS A 37 24.48 6.72 1.67
C HIS A 37 23.81 5.46 2.21
N PHE A 38 22.81 5.60 3.10
CA PHE A 38 22.03 4.46 3.57
C PHE A 38 21.30 3.80 2.40
N LEU A 39 20.67 4.61 1.55
CA LEU A 39 19.87 4.13 0.43
C LEU A 39 20.71 3.40 -0.61
N ARG A 40 21.87 3.95 -1.01
CA ARG A 40 22.80 3.31 -1.95
C ARG A 40 23.22 1.92 -1.47
N ARG A 41 23.50 1.78 -0.17
CA ARG A 41 23.88 0.49 0.44
C ARG A 41 22.74 -0.52 0.37
N GLU A 42 21.52 -0.10 0.71
CA GLU A 42 20.34 -0.96 0.69
C GLU A 42 19.85 -1.29 -0.73
N LYS A 43 20.17 -0.45 -1.72
CA LYS A 43 19.77 -0.62 -3.13
C LYS A 43 20.67 -1.49 -3.98
N ARG A 44 21.93 -1.75 -3.58
CA ARG A 44 22.86 -2.63 -4.33
C ARG A 44 22.18 -3.91 -4.86
N PRO A 45 21.37 -4.64 -4.06
CA PRO A 45 20.73 -5.88 -4.50
C PRO A 45 19.75 -5.72 -5.67
N PHE A 46 19.18 -4.54 -5.86
CA PHE A 46 18.23 -4.24 -6.94
C PHE A 46 18.90 -3.76 -8.22
N ASN A 47 20.17 -3.36 -8.13
CA ASN A 47 20.92 -2.79 -9.24
C ASN A 47 21.95 -3.76 -9.82
N GLU A 48 22.55 -4.60 -8.97
CA GLU A 48 23.56 -5.58 -9.37
C GLU A 48 22.88 -6.94 -9.57
N SER A 49 22.98 -7.49 -10.78
CA SER A 49 22.30 -8.73 -11.17
C SER A 49 23.05 -10.00 -10.71
N GLU A 50 24.28 -9.86 -10.23
CA GLU A 50 25.21 -10.99 -10.06
C GLU A 50 25.49 -11.39 -8.61
N THR A 51 25.02 -10.62 -7.62
CA THR A 51 25.30 -10.90 -6.21
C THR A 51 24.01 -11.21 -5.45
N VAL A 52 23.91 -12.44 -4.93
CA VAL A 52 22.90 -12.80 -3.93
C VAL A 52 23.21 -12.01 -2.66
N SER A 53 22.54 -10.87 -2.53
CA SER A 53 22.63 -10.04 -1.34
C SER A 53 21.99 -10.76 -0.15
N ASN A 54 22.77 -10.89 0.92
CA ASN A 54 22.27 -11.37 2.21
C ASN A 54 21.53 -10.29 3.03
N ARG A 55 21.30 -9.09 2.47
CA ARG A 55 20.55 -8.04 3.19
C ARG A 55 19.12 -8.47 3.43
N ALA A 56 18.65 -8.24 4.66
CA ALA A 56 17.27 -8.49 5.04
C ALA A 56 16.27 -7.69 4.19
N THR A 57 16.63 -6.47 3.78
CA THR A 57 15.78 -5.59 2.97
C THR A 57 15.55 -6.09 1.54
N SER A 58 16.45 -6.90 0.98
CA SER A 58 16.30 -7.49 -0.36
C SER A 58 15.61 -8.86 -0.37
N LYS A 59 15.28 -9.41 0.81
CA LYS A 59 14.58 -10.69 0.90
C LYS A 59 13.13 -10.55 0.43
N PRO A 60 12.55 -11.58 -0.21
CA PRO A 60 11.12 -11.58 -0.55
C PRO A 60 10.25 -11.32 0.68
N GLY A 61 9.21 -10.49 0.52
CA GLY A 61 8.30 -10.10 1.60
C GLY A 61 8.75 -8.90 2.44
N SER A 62 10.00 -8.44 2.28
CA SER A 62 10.47 -7.20 2.91
C SER A 62 9.73 -5.99 2.37
N SER A 63 9.51 -4.99 3.23
CA SER A 63 8.76 -3.78 2.90
C SER A 63 9.67 -2.65 2.41
N TRP A 64 9.27 -1.99 1.34
CA TRP A 64 9.87 -0.77 0.81
C TRP A 64 8.78 0.27 0.58
N PHE A 65 9.15 1.54 0.66
CA PHE A 65 8.24 2.67 0.50
C PHE A 65 8.61 3.45 -0.75
N LEU A 66 7.61 4.02 -1.41
CA LEU A 66 7.81 4.91 -2.55
C LEU A 66 7.63 6.36 -2.11
N ILE A 67 8.57 7.21 -2.51
CA ILE A 67 8.51 8.66 -2.36
C ILE A 67 8.41 9.29 -3.74
N SER A 68 7.53 10.27 -3.93
CA SER A 68 7.47 11.03 -5.17
C SER A 68 8.81 11.71 -5.49
N MET A 69 9.25 11.63 -6.74
CA MET A 69 10.43 12.38 -7.19
C MET A 69 10.21 13.90 -7.05
N ASP A 70 8.97 14.39 -7.04
CA ASP A 70 8.67 15.81 -6.81
C ASP A 70 9.19 16.29 -5.45
N TRP A 71 9.06 15.44 -4.43
CA TRP A 71 9.56 15.73 -3.08
C TRP A 71 11.04 15.38 -2.96
N TRP A 72 11.45 14.23 -3.51
CA TRP A 72 12.85 13.78 -3.44
C TRP A 72 13.82 14.76 -4.10
N CYS A 73 13.48 15.29 -5.29
CA CYS A 73 14.29 16.31 -5.97
C CYS A 73 14.39 17.60 -5.15
N LYS A 74 13.33 18.00 -4.43
CA LYS A 74 13.40 19.18 -3.54
C LYS A 74 14.39 18.96 -2.40
N LEU A 75 14.40 17.77 -1.81
CA LEU A 75 15.36 17.39 -0.78
C LEU A 75 16.80 17.49 -1.31
N GLU A 76 17.07 16.93 -2.49
CA GLU A 76 18.39 16.96 -3.12
C GLU A 76 18.84 18.38 -3.50
N LEU A 77 17.93 19.17 -4.09
CA LEU A 77 18.21 20.56 -4.49
C LEU A 77 18.51 21.45 -3.29
N GLN A 78 17.77 21.32 -2.20
CA GLN A 78 18.02 22.13 -1.01
C GLN A 78 19.38 21.84 -0.40
N CYS A 79 19.76 20.56 -0.31
CA CYS A 79 21.07 20.16 0.18
C CYS A 79 22.18 20.72 -0.72
N SER A 80 22.01 20.63 -2.04
CA SER A 80 22.94 21.21 -3.02
C SER A 80 23.05 22.74 -2.93
N SER A 81 21.94 23.45 -2.69
CA SER A 81 21.92 24.92 -2.60
C SER A 81 22.58 25.48 -1.33
N SER A 82 22.64 24.70 -0.25
CA SER A 82 23.40 25.05 0.96
C SER A 82 24.90 25.20 0.68
N ILE A 83 25.43 24.48 -0.32
CA ILE A 83 26.82 24.53 -0.75
C ILE A 83 27.12 25.79 -1.58
N ALA A 84 26.16 26.29 -2.36
CA ALA A 84 26.34 27.53 -3.13
C ALA A 84 26.34 28.77 -2.23
N ASN A 85 25.41 28.84 -1.27
CA ASN A 85 25.26 29.98 -0.37
C ASN A 85 26.40 30.09 0.67
N SER A 86 27.08 29.00 1.01
CA SER A 86 28.26 29.03 1.88
C SER A 86 29.52 29.57 1.19
N ASN A 87 29.57 29.54 -0.14
CA ASN A 87 30.69 30.07 -0.92
C ASN A 87 30.52 31.54 -1.33
N GLU A 88 29.29 32.06 -1.44
CA GLU A 88 29.05 33.49 -1.75
C GLU A 88 29.20 34.44 -0.54
N LEU A 89 29.23 33.94 0.70
CA LEU A 89 29.45 34.77 1.89
C LEU A 89 30.90 35.26 2.09
N LYS A 90 31.83 34.94 1.18
CA LYS A 90 33.23 35.39 1.28
C LYS A 90 33.61 36.58 0.39
N THR A 91 32.71 37.13 -0.44
CA THR A 91 33.10 38.17 -1.42
C THR A 91 32.30 39.48 -1.41
N LYS A 92 31.36 39.72 -0.49
CA LYS A 92 30.67 41.02 -0.40
C LYS A 92 30.51 41.52 1.03
N ALA A 93 31.59 42.07 1.57
CA ALA A 93 31.48 43.10 2.59
C ALA A 93 30.97 44.40 1.94
N ASN A 94 30.11 45.12 2.66
CA ASN A 94 29.60 46.49 2.40
C ASN A 94 28.29 46.60 1.62
N SER A 95 27.16 46.42 2.33
CA SER A 95 26.10 47.44 2.38
C SER A 95 25.08 47.07 3.44
N SER A 96 24.84 48.01 4.35
CA SER A 96 23.83 48.03 5.39
C SER A 96 22.42 47.84 4.82
N ILE A 97 21.89 46.63 4.93
CA ILE A 97 20.46 46.36 4.78
C ILE A 97 20.00 45.60 6.03
N LYS A 98 18.92 46.13 6.61
CA LYS A 98 18.26 45.68 7.84
C LYS A 98 18.12 44.16 7.85
N SER A 99 18.55 43.57 8.96
CA SER A 99 18.47 42.15 9.27
C SER A 99 17.01 41.68 9.34
N ASN A 100 16.41 41.35 8.20
CA ASN A 100 15.39 40.33 8.19
C ASN A 100 16.12 39.00 8.33
N LYS A 101 15.99 38.41 9.51
CA LYS A 101 16.37 37.03 9.82
C LYS A 101 15.53 36.11 8.92
N ILE A 102 15.98 35.93 7.67
CA ILE A 102 15.40 34.93 6.79
C ILE A 102 15.98 33.61 7.30
N ASP A 103 15.22 32.94 8.17
CA ASP A 103 15.33 31.51 8.39
C ASP A 103 15.10 30.84 7.03
N ASN A 104 16.16 30.75 6.21
CA ASN A 104 16.17 30.09 4.90
C ASN A 104 16.12 28.55 5.06
N ARG A 105 15.40 28.06 6.08
CA ARG A 105 14.78 26.74 5.99
C ARG A 105 13.62 26.94 5.02
N PHE A 106 13.88 26.81 3.71
CA PHE A 106 12.81 26.42 2.82
C PHE A 106 12.25 25.13 3.41
N GLU A 107 11.13 25.18 4.11
CA GLU A 107 10.50 23.98 4.64
C GLU A 107 10.25 23.08 3.44
N LEU A 108 10.95 21.94 3.39
CA LEU A 108 10.76 20.89 2.38
C LEU A 108 9.29 20.51 2.22
N GLY A 109 8.49 20.86 3.23
CA GLY A 109 7.10 20.53 3.35
C GLY A 109 6.97 19.07 3.66
N ASP A 110 5.72 18.68 3.87
CA ASP A 110 5.43 17.31 4.20
C ASP A 110 5.61 16.41 2.98
N ILE A 111 5.98 15.14 3.21
CA ILE A 111 6.09 14.17 2.13
C ILE A 111 4.71 14.00 1.49
N ASP A 112 4.63 14.25 0.18
CA ASP A 112 3.41 14.08 -0.61
C ASP A 112 3.64 13.12 -1.78
N ASN A 113 2.93 11.99 -1.73
CA ASN A 113 2.96 10.94 -2.74
C ASN A 113 1.70 10.92 -3.62
N SER A 114 0.84 11.94 -3.52
CA SER A 114 -0.43 11.98 -4.25
C SER A 114 -0.24 11.90 -5.77
N SER A 115 0.91 12.37 -6.30
CA SER A 115 1.22 12.29 -7.73
C SER A 115 1.43 10.86 -8.24
N LEU A 116 1.76 9.90 -7.36
CA LEU A 116 1.98 8.48 -7.71
C LEU A 116 0.68 7.68 -7.80
N VAL A 117 -0.38 8.16 -7.17
CA VAL A 117 -1.60 7.39 -6.92
C VAL A 117 -2.65 7.69 -7.97
N GLU A 118 -3.28 6.63 -8.47
CA GLU A 118 -4.46 6.74 -9.35
C GLU A 118 -5.74 6.68 -8.52
N LYS A 119 -5.83 5.70 -7.62
CA LYS A 119 -7.03 5.47 -6.83
C LYS A 119 -6.69 4.93 -5.44
N THR A 120 -7.38 5.46 -4.44
CA THR A 120 -7.42 4.90 -3.08
C THR A 120 -8.60 3.93 -2.99
N ILE A 121 -8.31 2.66 -2.73
CA ILE A 121 -9.34 1.59 -2.67
C ILE A 121 -9.82 1.39 -1.23
N SER A 122 -8.92 1.49 -0.25
CA SER A 122 -9.20 1.55 1.19
C SER A 122 -8.09 2.33 1.89
N ASN A 123 -8.23 2.59 3.20
CA ASN A 123 -7.29 3.40 3.98
C ASN A 123 -5.81 2.97 3.84
N ASP A 124 -5.55 1.68 3.58
CA ASP A 124 -4.20 1.13 3.45
C ASP A 124 -3.86 0.63 2.03
N CYS A 125 -4.84 0.68 1.12
CA CYS A 125 -4.71 0.08 -0.21
C CYS A 125 -4.76 1.14 -1.31
N VAL A 126 -3.60 1.31 -1.95
CA VAL A 126 -3.36 2.36 -2.93
C VAL A 126 -2.99 1.75 -4.28
N GLN A 127 -3.78 2.07 -5.31
CA GLN A 127 -3.48 1.73 -6.69
C GLN A 127 -2.62 2.82 -7.31
N LEU A 128 -1.46 2.42 -7.82
CA LEU A 128 -0.52 3.31 -8.51
C LEU A 128 -0.96 3.58 -9.93
N LYS A 129 -0.63 4.77 -10.44
CA LYS A 129 -0.75 5.08 -11.86
C LYS A 129 0.04 4.07 -12.69
N PRO A 130 -0.44 3.64 -13.87
CA PRO A 130 0.32 2.76 -14.74
C PRO A 130 1.57 3.46 -15.29
N GLY A 131 2.63 2.70 -15.59
CA GLY A 131 3.83 3.22 -16.26
C GLY A 131 4.78 4.03 -15.38
N LEU A 132 4.66 3.94 -14.05
CA LEU A 132 5.62 4.59 -13.16
C LEU A 132 7.02 3.97 -13.33
N ARG A 133 8.05 4.83 -13.29
CA ARG A 133 9.44 4.45 -13.50
C ARG A 133 10.26 4.99 -12.34
N ARG A 134 11.08 4.10 -11.76
CA ARG A 134 12.04 4.44 -10.71
C ARG A 134 13.00 5.53 -11.21
N GLY A 135 13.31 6.51 -10.35
CA GLY A 135 14.21 7.62 -10.66
C GLY A 135 13.63 8.70 -11.57
N ILE A 136 12.41 8.51 -12.10
CA ILE A 136 11.70 9.52 -12.88
C ILE A 136 10.46 9.98 -12.11
N HIS A 137 9.64 9.04 -11.68
CA HIS A 137 8.38 9.35 -11.00
C HIS A 137 8.49 9.13 -9.50
N PHE A 138 9.19 8.08 -9.08
CA PHE A 138 9.36 7.79 -7.66
C PHE A 138 10.77 7.34 -7.34
N GLU A 139 11.14 7.55 -6.08
CA GLU A 139 12.28 6.92 -5.43
C GLU A 139 11.79 5.82 -4.49
N MET A 140 12.44 4.66 -4.52
CA MET A 140 12.15 3.58 -3.56
C MET A 140 13.11 3.67 -2.38
N ILE A 141 12.60 3.55 -1.16
CA ILE A 141 13.38 3.60 0.07
C ILE A 141 13.05 2.44 1.02
N PRO A 142 14.02 1.94 1.81
CA PRO A 142 13.79 0.88 2.77
C PRO A 142 12.98 1.39 3.98
N GLU A 143 12.33 0.47 4.68
CA GLU A 143 11.45 0.77 5.83
C GLU A 143 12.09 1.65 6.89
N LEU A 144 13.34 1.38 7.29
CA LEU A 144 14.04 2.17 8.30
C LEU A 144 14.24 3.63 7.86
N LEU A 145 14.59 3.84 6.58
CA LEU A 145 14.75 5.18 6.04
C LEU A 145 13.41 5.91 5.93
N TRP A 146 12.34 5.19 5.61
CA TRP A 146 10.98 5.75 5.63
C TRP A 146 10.57 6.21 7.02
N ILE A 147 10.79 5.38 8.05
CA ILE A 147 10.50 5.74 9.45
C ILE A 147 11.27 6.99 9.84
N PHE A 148 12.56 7.05 9.50
CA PHE A 148 13.42 8.21 9.73
C PHE A 148 12.86 9.48 9.05
N LEU A 149 12.61 9.44 7.74
CA LEU A 149 12.13 10.61 6.99
C LEU A 149 10.75 11.08 7.48
N ARG A 150 9.81 10.16 7.67
CA ARG A 150 8.47 10.47 8.17
C ARG A 150 8.49 11.11 9.56
N LYS A 151 9.45 10.76 10.42
CA LYS A 151 9.59 11.36 11.75
C LYS A 151 9.85 12.87 11.68
N TYR A 152 10.62 13.32 10.68
CA TYR A 152 11.06 14.73 10.58
C TYR A 152 10.26 15.55 9.57
N TYR A 153 9.80 14.92 8.50
CA TYR A 153 9.12 15.57 7.39
C TYR A 153 7.63 15.25 7.34
N ARG A 154 7.09 14.42 8.24
CA ARG A 154 5.67 14.01 8.23
C ARG A 154 5.27 13.44 6.85
N CYS A 155 3.99 13.13 6.68
CA CYS A 155 3.44 12.69 5.39
C CYS A 155 1.98 13.12 5.35
N ILE A 156 1.63 13.99 4.40
CA ILE A 156 0.24 14.45 4.18
C ILE A 156 -0.46 13.55 3.15
N GLY A 157 0.31 12.96 2.25
CA GLY A 157 -0.20 12.11 1.17
C GLY A 157 -0.36 10.64 1.54
N PRO A 158 -0.80 9.81 0.57
CA PRO A 158 -0.95 8.37 0.74
C PRO A 158 0.39 7.69 1.00
N ILE A 159 0.41 6.75 1.95
CA ILE A 159 1.60 5.92 2.21
C ILE A 159 1.64 4.80 1.17
N VAL A 160 2.72 4.76 0.39
CA VAL A 160 2.88 3.78 -0.68
C VAL A 160 3.92 2.73 -0.27
N CYS A 161 3.46 1.66 0.37
CA CYS A 161 4.30 0.51 0.73
C CYS A 161 4.21 -0.58 -0.33
N ARG A 162 5.32 -1.22 -0.66
CA ARG A 162 5.46 -2.33 -1.61
C ARG A 162 6.33 -3.43 -1.06
N LYS A 163 6.02 -4.66 -1.47
CA LYS A 163 6.74 -5.86 -1.05
C LYS A 163 7.82 -6.21 -2.06
N VAL A 164 8.95 -6.68 -1.57
CA VAL A 164 10.01 -7.25 -2.39
C VAL A 164 9.58 -8.63 -2.87
N ILE A 165 9.85 -8.88 -4.13
CA ILE A 165 9.60 -10.14 -4.84
C ILE A 165 10.87 -10.57 -5.54
N TYR A 166 11.00 -11.87 -5.80
CA TYR A 166 12.16 -12.40 -6.51
C TYR A 166 11.80 -12.79 -7.93
N ARG A 167 12.35 -12.07 -8.92
CA ARG A 167 12.23 -12.46 -10.33
C ARG A 167 13.23 -13.56 -10.63
N LYS A 168 12.75 -14.81 -10.68
CA LYS A 168 13.58 -15.98 -11.03
C LYS A 168 14.30 -15.80 -12.37
N ASN A 169 13.62 -15.27 -13.38
CA ASN A 169 14.17 -15.12 -14.74
C ASN A 169 15.35 -14.13 -14.81
N LEU A 170 15.35 -13.12 -13.94
CA LEU A 170 16.40 -12.10 -13.89
C LEU A 170 17.36 -12.31 -12.71
N ASN A 171 17.14 -13.38 -11.94
CA ASN A 171 17.85 -13.71 -10.71
C ASN A 171 18.07 -12.50 -9.78
N LYS A 172 17.06 -11.63 -9.65
CA LYS A 172 17.18 -10.38 -8.91
C LYS A 172 15.90 -10.04 -8.13
N PRO A 173 16.03 -9.35 -6.98
CA PRO A 173 14.90 -8.81 -6.26
C PRO A 173 14.32 -7.60 -7.00
N GLU A 174 13.00 -7.48 -6.99
CA GLU A 174 12.25 -6.34 -7.51
C GLU A 174 11.12 -5.96 -6.54
N LEU A 175 10.51 -4.78 -6.72
CA LEU A 175 9.31 -4.41 -5.98
C LEU A 175 8.06 -4.81 -6.75
N ASP A 176 7.08 -5.37 -6.05
CA ASP A 176 5.79 -5.73 -6.61
C ASP A 176 4.90 -4.49 -6.75
N LEU A 177 5.18 -3.64 -7.73
CA LEU A 177 4.53 -2.32 -7.88
C LEU A 177 3.03 -2.42 -8.17
N TYR A 178 2.64 -3.40 -8.99
CA TYR A 178 1.29 -3.61 -9.51
C TYR A 178 0.76 -5.00 -9.16
N PRO A 179 0.49 -5.27 -7.86
CA PRO A 179 -0.11 -6.53 -7.45
C PRO A 179 -1.51 -6.68 -8.06
N LEU A 180 -1.92 -7.92 -8.32
CA LEU A 180 -3.20 -8.23 -8.95
C LEU A 180 -4.34 -7.95 -7.98
N ILE A 181 -5.31 -7.13 -8.39
CA ILE A 181 -6.52 -6.91 -7.59
C ILE A 181 -7.52 -8.01 -7.93
N ILE A 182 -7.81 -8.87 -6.96
CA ILE A 182 -8.82 -9.91 -7.07
C ILE A 182 -10.06 -9.53 -6.27
N LYS A 183 -11.23 -9.69 -6.89
CA LYS A 183 -12.53 -9.55 -6.22
C LYS A 183 -12.93 -10.89 -5.64
N ILE A 184 -13.16 -10.90 -4.33
CA ILE A 184 -13.52 -12.09 -3.56
C ILE A 184 -15.02 -12.09 -3.32
N TYR A 185 -15.68 -13.15 -3.79
CA TYR A 185 -17.12 -13.35 -3.63
C TYR A 185 -17.38 -14.49 -2.67
N CYS A 186 -18.27 -14.28 -1.70
CA CYS A 186 -18.67 -15.33 -0.77
C CYS A 186 -20.06 -15.87 -1.11
N ASN A 187 -20.25 -17.16 -0.91
CA ASN A 187 -21.59 -17.76 -0.94
C ASN A 187 -22.34 -17.36 0.33
N ARG A 188 -23.53 -16.79 0.17
CA ARG A 188 -24.47 -16.70 1.29
C ARG A 188 -25.21 -18.02 1.37
N THR A 189 -24.83 -18.89 2.29
CA THR A 189 -25.70 -19.96 2.75
C THR A 189 -26.66 -19.33 3.76
N LEU A 190 -27.95 -19.30 3.45
CA LEU A 190 -28.97 -19.02 4.47
C LEU A 190 -28.83 -20.13 5.52
N SER A 191 -28.82 -19.77 6.80
CA SER A 191 -28.79 -20.77 7.86
C SER A 191 -30.05 -21.64 7.75
N THR A 192 -29.95 -22.92 8.11
CA THR A 192 -31.09 -23.87 8.08
C THR A 192 -32.30 -23.31 8.85
N GLN A 193 -32.07 -22.55 9.93
CA GLN A 193 -33.10 -21.85 10.70
C GLN A 193 -33.83 -20.74 9.90
N GLN A 194 -33.13 -20.03 9.00
CA GLN A 194 -33.76 -19.03 8.12
C GLN A 194 -34.59 -19.69 7.00
N ILE A 195 -34.15 -20.84 6.51
CA ILE A 195 -34.88 -21.63 5.51
C ILE A 195 -36.15 -22.23 6.15
N GLU A 196 -36.05 -22.74 7.37
CA GLU A 196 -37.18 -23.24 8.15
C GLU A 196 -38.18 -22.14 8.50
N ALA A 197 -37.73 -20.92 8.84
CA ALA A 197 -38.63 -19.79 9.10
C ALA A 197 -39.40 -19.32 7.85
N ILE A 198 -38.77 -19.38 6.66
CA ILE A 198 -39.42 -19.06 5.38
C ILE A 198 -40.36 -20.20 4.95
N ALA A 199 -40.01 -21.45 5.21
CA ALA A 199 -40.85 -22.63 4.92
C ALA A 199 -42.04 -22.74 5.90
N ALA A 200 -41.86 -22.41 7.18
CA ALA A 200 -42.91 -22.42 8.19
C ALA A 200 -43.99 -21.36 7.94
N ASN A 201 -43.63 -20.21 7.35
CA ASN A 201 -44.59 -19.15 7.00
C ASN A 201 -45.42 -19.43 5.74
N LYS A 202 -45.17 -20.52 5.00
CA LYS A 202 -45.99 -20.91 3.84
C LYS A 202 -47.30 -21.61 4.21
N ASN A 203 -47.43 -22.08 5.45
CA ASN A 203 -48.57 -22.89 5.88
C ASN A 203 -49.63 -22.12 6.70
N ASN A 204 -49.45 -20.81 6.90
CA ASN A 204 -50.40 -20.00 7.66
C ASN A 204 -51.01 -18.89 6.80
N SER A 205 -51.69 -19.29 5.73
CA SER A 205 -52.77 -18.46 5.16
C SER A 205 -54.02 -18.73 5.97
N ASN A 206 -54.18 -18.05 7.11
CA ASN A 206 -55.47 -17.62 7.67
C ASN A 206 -55.26 -16.85 8.98
N SER A 207 -56.09 -15.82 9.16
CA SER A 207 -56.31 -15.05 10.37
C SER A 207 -55.42 -13.82 10.59
N SER A 208 -55.94 -12.71 10.07
CA SER A 208 -55.99 -11.39 10.70
C SER A 208 -55.94 -11.37 12.24
N ASN A 209 -55.26 -10.33 12.75
CA ASN A 209 -55.25 -9.78 14.11
C ASN A 209 -54.21 -10.36 15.09
N SER A 210 -53.08 -9.67 15.27
CA SER A 210 -52.67 -9.16 16.58
C SER A 210 -51.49 -8.20 16.48
N THR A 211 -51.66 -7.05 17.12
CA THR A 211 -50.72 -5.96 17.32
C THR A 211 -49.64 -6.34 18.34
N HIS A 212 -48.37 -6.37 17.95
CA HIS A 212 -47.29 -5.62 18.62
C HIS A 212 -45.90 -5.98 18.07
N PHE A 213 -45.16 -4.94 17.69
CA PHE A 213 -43.71 -4.85 17.50
C PHE A 213 -43.05 -5.86 16.54
N ALA A 214 -42.97 -5.50 15.26
CA ALA A 214 -41.70 -5.31 14.55
C ALA A 214 -41.95 -5.24 13.05
N TYR A 215 -41.86 -4.04 12.48
CA TYR A 215 -41.49 -3.84 11.09
C TYR A 215 -40.70 -2.53 10.99
N PRO A 216 -39.86 -2.32 9.95
CA PRO A 216 -39.75 -3.13 8.73
C PRO A 216 -38.29 -3.53 8.41
N LEU A 217 -38.00 -4.67 7.77
CA LEU A 217 -38.03 -4.86 6.32
C LEU A 217 -37.61 -3.63 5.49
N LEU A 218 -36.80 -3.92 4.47
CA LEU A 218 -36.45 -3.09 3.30
C LEU A 218 -35.15 -2.27 3.40
N ASN A 219 -34.12 -2.77 2.72
CA ASN A 219 -33.50 -1.99 1.65
C ASN A 219 -33.55 -2.82 0.35
N PHE A 220 -34.42 -2.38 -0.56
CA PHE A 220 -34.39 -2.69 -2.00
C PHE A 220 -33.59 -1.61 -2.74
N VAL A 221 -33.16 -1.94 -3.97
CA VAL A 221 -32.89 -1.10 -5.18
C VAL A 221 -31.68 -1.73 -5.92
N SER A 222 -31.67 -2.05 -7.22
CA SER A 222 -32.66 -2.01 -8.30
C SER A 222 -32.14 -2.79 -9.51
N ALA A 223 -33.04 -3.47 -10.24
CA ALA A 223 -33.04 -3.54 -11.72
C ALA A 223 -34.26 -4.32 -12.22
N SER A 224 -35.35 -3.62 -12.55
CA SER A 224 -36.11 -3.76 -13.80
C SER A 224 -37.44 -3.00 -13.67
N MET A 225 -37.59 -1.99 -14.52
CA MET A 225 -38.86 -1.35 -14.81
C MET A 225 -39.54 -2.06 -15.99
N PHE A 226 -40.86 -1.92 -16.02
CA PHE A 226 -41.85 -2.27 -17.04
C PHE A 226 -42.52 -3.64 -16.95
N GLY A 227 -43.86 -3.59 -16.91
CA GLY A 227 -44.71 -4.61 -17.49
C GLY A 227 -45.63 -5.32 -16.51
N SER A 228 -46.78 -4.70 -16.22
CA SER A 228 -47.98 -5.39 -15.75
C SER A 228 -48.37 -6.54 -16.69
N THR A 229 -48.54 -7.76 -16.16
CA THR A 229 -49.65 -8.73 -16.40
C THR A 229 -49.25 -10.11 -15.88
N SER A 230 -50.25 -10.83 -15.37
CA SER A 230 -50.20 -12.15 -14.74
C SER A 230 -49.38 -13.22 -15.48
N ALA A 231 -48.42 -13.86 -14.79
CA ALA A 231 -48.02 -15.27 -14.95
C ALA A 231 -46.90 -15.65 -13.93
N PRO A 232 -46.49 -16.92 -13.85
CA PRO A 232 -46.90 -17.93 -12.89
C PRO A 232 -45.92 -18.05 -11.70
N THR A 233 -46.32 -18.84 -10.70
CA THR A 233 -45.48 -19.32 -9.59
C THR A 233 -44.24 -20.06 -10.11
N SER A 234 -43.15 -19.36 -10.40
CA SER A 234 -41.85 -19.99 -10.54
C SER A 234 -41.24 -20.14 -9.15
N VAL A 235 -41.15 -21.38 -8.68
CA VAL A 235 -40.28 -21.78 -7.58
C VAL A 235 -38.93 -21.09 -7.80
N ALA A 236 -38.59 -20.14 -6.92
CA ALA A 236 -37.29 -19.50 -6.95
C ALA A 236 -36.25 -20.60 -6.73
N ILE A 237 -35.68 -21.10 -7.82
CA ILE A 237 -34.52 -21.96 -7.81
C ILE A 237 -33.49 -21.24 -6.96
N ASN A 238 -33.00 -21.92 -5.91
CA ASN A 238 -31.92 -21.51 -5.03
C ASN A 238 -30.65 -21.26 -5.85
N THR A 239 -30.61 -20.20 -6.66
CA THR A 239 -29.36 -19.72 -7.23
C THR A 239 -28.58 -19.11 -6.07
N PRO A 240 -27.42 -19.65 -5.67
CA PRO A 240 -26.63 -19.07 -4.60
C PRO A 240 -26.32 -17.62 -4.99
N ARG A 241 -26.91 -16.66 -4.28
CA ARG A 241 -26.60 -15.24 -4.49
C ARG A 241 -25.21 -14.99 -3.92
N HIS A 242 -24.24 -14.88 -4.82
CA HIS A 242 -22.87 -14.51 -4.49
C HIS A 242 -22.80 -13.01 -4.22
N TYR A 243 -22.29 -12.61 -3.06
CA TYR A 243 -22.03 -11.20 -2.77
C TYR A 243 -20.53 -10.93 -2.84
N LEU A 244 -20.14 -9.74 -3.31
CA LEU A 244 -18.75 -9.28 -3.25
C LEU A 244 -18.42 -9.05 -1.77
N ALA A 245 -17.54 -9.88 -1.22
CA ALA A 245 -17.13 -9.78 0.17
C ALA A 245 -16.01 -8.75 0.35
N CYS A 246 -14.97 -8.82 -0.49
CA CYS A 246 -13.91 -7.82 -0.49
C CYS A 246 -13.14 -7.79 -1.82
N SER A 247 -12.36 -6.72 -2.02
CA SER A 247 -11.26 -6.72 -2.99
C SER A 247 -9.95 -6.97 -2.23
N TYR A 248 -9.06 -7.74 -2.82
CA TYR A 248 -7.84 -8.22 -2.19
C TYR A 248 -6.67 -8.13 -3.18
N PHE A 249 -5.49 -7.70 -2.71
CA PHE A 249 -4.29 -7.60 -3.55
C PHE A 249 -3.49 -8.89 -3.44
N VAL A 250 -3.36 -9.59 -4.56
CA VAL A 250 -2.57 -10.80 -4.66
C VAL A 250 -1.24 -10.46 -5.32
N SER A 251 -0.15 -10.69 -4.59
CA SER A 251 1.17 -10.61 -5.20
C SER A 251 1.30 -11.69 -6.26
N GLN A 252 1.99 -11.39 -7.36
CA GLN A 252 2.22 -12.36 -8.44
C GLN A 252 3.00 -13.62 -8.00
N TYR A 253 3.61 -13.61 -6.81
CA TYR A 253 4.33 -14.74 -6.21
C TYR A 253 3.62 -15.35 -4.99
N GLN A 254 2.45 -14.83 -4.62
CA GLN A 254 1.67 -15.40 -3.54
C GLN A 254 1.06 -16.72 -4.01
N THR A 255 1.20 -17.77 -3.19
CA THR A 255 0.60 -19.06 -3.49
C THR A 255 -0.90 -19.03 -3.17
N VAL A 256 -1.68 -19.87 -3.86
CA VAL A 256 -3.11 -20.04 -3.57
C VAL A 256 -3.35 -20.46 -2.11
N ARG A 257 -2.43 -21.25 -1.55
CA ARG A 257 -2.48 -21.68 -0.14
C ARG A 257 -2.28 -20.51 0.82
N SER A 258 -1.24 -19.70 0.62
CA SER A 258 -1.00 -18.51 1.45
C SER A 258 -2.17 -17.53 1.39
N LEU A 259 -2.76 -17.37 0.20
CA LEU A 259 -3.98 -16.60 0.04
C LEU A 259 -5.15 -17.21 0.83
N ALA A 260 -5.35 -18.53 0.77
CA ALA A 260 -6.41 -19.21 1.51
C ALA A 260 -6.24 -19.07 3.04
N GLU A 261 -5.01 -19.18 3.55
CA GLU A 261 -4.68 -18.97 4.97
C GLU A 261 -5.01 -17.54 5.43
N GLU A 262 -4.68 -16.54 4.64
CA GLU A 262 -5.00 -15.15 4.98
C GLU A 262 -6.51 -14.86 4.92
N LEU A 263 -7.21 -15.47 3.96
CA LEU A 263 -8.67 -15.37 3.87
C LEU A 263 -9.35 -16.13 5.01
N SER A 264 -8.78 -17.23 5.49
CA SER A 264 -9.22 -17.95 6.69
C SER A 264 -9.21 -17.06 7.91
N ILE A 265 -8.09 -16.36 8.15
CA ILE A 265 -7.98 -15.40 9.25
C ILE A 265 -8.97 -14.24 9.06
N LYS A 266 -9.07 -13.70 7.84
CA LYS A 266 -9.92 -12.52 7.55
C LYS A 266 -11.42 -12.80 7.69
N PHE A 267 -11.87 -14.00 7.31
CA PHE A 267 -13.29 -14.39 7.37
C PHE A 267 -13.63 -15.24 8.59
N GLY A 268 -12.66 -15.56 9.45
CA GLY A 268 -12.86 -16.40 10.63
C GLY A 268 -13.31 -17.83 10.31
N LYS A 269 -12.94 -18.35 9.13
CA LYS A 269 -13.27 -19.72 8.72
C LYS A 269 -12.04 -20.62 8.84
N PRO A 270 -12.17 -21.88 9.30
CA PRO A 270 -11.05 -22.81 9.31
C PRO A 270 -10.57 -23.09 7.87
N LEU A 271 -9.26 -23.31 7.70
CA LEU A 271 -8.66 -23.48 6.37
C LEU A 271 -9.28 -24.65 5.59
N ASP A 272 -9.65 -25.73 6.29
CA ASP A 272 -10.24 -26.93 5.70
C ASP A 272 -11.64 -26.69 5.10
N GLU A 273 -12.33 -25.63 5.54
CA GLU A 273 -13.64 -25.25 5.01
C GLU A 273 -13.55 -24.33 3.80
N ILE A 274 -12.39 -23.73 3.53
CA ILE A 274 -12.24 -22.75 2.46
C ILE A 274 -12.00 -23.45 1.14
N ARG A 275 -12.97 -23.31 0.22
CA ARG A 275 -12.79 -23.74 -1.16
C ARG A 275 -12.73 -22.54 -2.09
N LEU A 276 -11.59 -22.38 -2.77
CA LEU A 276 -11.37 -21.32 -3.75
C LEU A 276 -11.75 -21.78 -5.15
N TRP A 277 -12.59 -21.01 -5.83
CA TRP A 277 -12.99 -21.27 -7.22
C TRP A 277 -12.74 -20.05 -8.09
N THR A 278 -12.23 -20.26 -9.31
CA THR A 278 -12.11 -19.22 -10.34
C THR A 278 -13.39 -19.19 -11.18
N ARG A 279 -13.83 -18.01 -11.63
CA ARG A 279 -14.97 -17.90 -12.56
C ARG A 279 -14.45 -17.78 -13.99
N PRO A 280 -14.72 -18.74 -14.90
CA PRO A 280 -14.01 -18.80 -16.20
C PRO A 280 -14.32 -17.70 -17.23
N ASN A 281 -15.44 -16.96 -17.12
CA ASN A 281 -15.99 -16.23 -18.28
C ASN A 281 -16.28 -14.74 -18.05
N GLU A 282 -15.66 -14.09 -17.08
CA GLU A 282 -15.70 -12.63 -16.94
C GLU A 282 -14.29 -12.13 -16.71
N VAL A 283 -13.90 -11.09 -17.47
CA VAL A 283 -12.58 -10.42 -17.45
C VAL A 283 -11.91 -10.58 -16.09
N SER A 284 -10.84 -11.38 -16.14
CA SER A 284 -9.85 -11.79 -15.15
C SER A 284 -9.92 -11.15 -13.76
N ASN A 285 -9.76 -11.99 -12.73
CA ASN A 285 -9.54 -11.64 -11.30
C ASN A 285 -10.78 -11.70 -10.38
N ARG A 286 -11.57 -12.77 -10.46
CA ARG A 286 -12.60 -13.08 -9.45
C ARG A 286 -12.35 -14.45 -8.81
N LEU A 287 -12.20 -14.46 -7.49
CA LEU A 287 -12.13 -15.69 -6.68
C LEU A 287 -13.41 -15.83 -5.86
N ARG A 288 -13.92 -17.05 -5.77
CA ARG A 288 -15.05 -17.39 -4.91
C ARG A 288 -14.57 -18.17 -3.70
N ILE A 289 -15.07 -17.83 -2.53
CA ILE A 289 -14.95 -18.61 -1.31
C ILE A 289 -16.30 -19.26 -1.05
N ALA A 290 -16.32 -20.60 -1.07
CA ALA A 290 -17.37 -21.38 -0.42
C ALA A 290 -16.86 -21.74 0.98
#